data_AF-A0A673LXP7-F1
#
_entry.id   AF-A0A673LXP7-F1
#
_cell.length_a   1.000
_cell.length_b   1.000
_cell.length_c   1.000
_cell.angle_alpha   90.00
_cell.angle_beta   90.00
_cell.angle_gamma   90.00
#
_symmetry.space_group_name_H-M   'P 1'
#
loop_
_entity.id
_entity.type
_entity.pdbx_description
1 polymer ?
#
loop_
_entity_poly.entity_id
_entity_poly.type
_entity_poly.pdbx_seq_one_letter_code
_entity_poly.pdbx_strand_id
1 'polypeptide(L)'
;MAAERNPASCYLDERTFRLCCQLFLQHSETIQDGWSLEQIKGTDEGFMKKTLLIPVKSSVLHKQHECSMQDENMVTDDTQANVEDETAGVQAVCEIHAVLRYEYHVLYSFSYQIPVLYFRASTLDGRPLSLEEVWGNVHPNYRQRLQQGPWDTLTQQEHPLLGQPFFMLHPCRTEEFMKPALDLAQAENKRVNYIVTWLSVVGPVIRLDVPLSYSTEVTAPD
;
A
#
# COMPACT_ATOMS: atom_id res chain seq x y z
N MET A 1 38.61 -12.96 19.20
CA MET A 1 38.17 -11.57 18.92
C MET A 1 37.04 -11.67 17.93
N ALA A 2 35.81 -11.36 18.34
CA ALA A 2 34.70 -11.27 17.40
C ALA A 2 34.96 -10.01 16.54
N ALA A 3 35.08 -10.18 15.23
CA ALA A 3 35.12 -9.04 14.32
C ALA A 3 33.80 -8.28 14.51
N GLU A 4 33.86 -7.01 14.93
CA GLU A 4 32.72 -6.11 14.88
C GLU A 4 32.29 -6.03 13.41
N ARG A 5 31.22 -6.74 13.07
CA ARG A 5 30.59 -6.63 11.76
C ARG A 5 30.00 -5.23 11.69
N ASN A 6 30.41 -4.44 10.69
CA ASN A 6 29.78 -3.16 10.41
C ASN A 6 28.27 -3.35 10.24
N PRO A 7 27.43 -2.42 10.74
CA PRO A 7 25.98 -2.50 10.61
C PRO A 7 25.56 -2.51 9.15
N ALA A 8 24.43 -3.15 8.83
CA ALA A 8 23.93 -3.19 7.47
C ALA A 8 23.58 -1.77 6.99
N SER A 9 24.04 -1.41 5.79
CA SER A 9 23.61 -0.16 5.14
C SER A 9 22.14 -0.26 4.78
N CYS A 10 21.34 0.73 5.18
CA CYS A 10 19.95 0.86 4.75
C CYS A 10 19.81 1.51 3.36
N TYR A 11 20.88 2.09 2.84
CA TYR A 11 20.93 2.67 1.51
C TYR A 11 21.16 1.59 0.46
N LEU A 12 20.54 1.77 -0.68
CA LEU A 12 20.60 0.92 -1.86
C LEU A 12 21.06 1.79 -3.02
N ASP A 13 22.19 1.47 -3.65
CA ASP A 13 22.60 2.17 -4.86
C ASP A 13 21.68 1.82 -6.04
N GLU A 14 21.63 2.70 -7.05
CA GLU A 14 20.72 2.56 -8.19
C GLU A 14 20.95 1.25 -8.97
N ARG A 15 22.20 0.80 -9.12
CA ARG A 15 22.51 -0.42 -9.85
C ARG A 15 21.97 -1.64 -9.10
N THR A 16 22.19 -1.71 -7.79
CA THR A 16 21.65 -2.77 -6.94
C THR A 16 20.12 -2.71 -6.87
N PHE A 17 19.53 -1.52 -6.86
CA PHE A 17 18.07 -1.34 -6.99
C PHE A 17 17.54 -1.97 -8.29
N ARG A 18 18.15 -1.65 -9.44
CA ARG A 18 17.73 -2.19 -10.74
C ARG A 18 17.87 -3.72 -10.79
N LEU A 19 18.95 -4.27 -10.24
CA LEU A 19 19.13 -5.73 -10.14
C LEU A 19 18.07 -6.39 -9.24
N CYS A 20 17.80 -5.80 -8.07
CA CYS A 20 16.75 -6.32 -7.18
C CYS A 20 15.38 -6.34 -7.88
N CYS A 21 15.04 -5.26 -8.61
CA CYS A 21 13.80 -5.17 -9.38
C CYS A 21 13.74 -6.21 -10.50
N GLN A 22 14.84 -6.44 -11.21
CA GLN A 22 14.90 -7.45 -12.27
C GLN A 22 14.62 -8.86 -11.73
N LEU A 23 15.29 -9.25 -10.64
CA LEU A 23 15.07 -10.54 -9.98
C LEU A 23 13.64 -10.68 -9.45
N PHE A 24 13.09 -9.60 -8.91
CA PHE A 24 11.69 -9.54 -8.47
C PHE A 24 10.73 -9.79 -9.64
N LEU A 25 10.93 -9.10 -10.78
CA LEU A 25 10.07 -9.23 -11.96
C LEU A 25 10.17 -10.61 -12.62
N GLN A 26 11.34 -11.24 -12.64
CA GLN A 26 11.49 -12.63 -13.12
C GLN A 26 10.62 -13.61 -12.34
N HIS A 27 10.57 -13.45 -11.01
CA HIS A 27 9.68 -14.27 -10.18
C HIS A 27 8.21 -13.92 -10.41
N SER A 28 7.88 -12.63 -10.55
CA SER A 28 6.52 -12.19 -10.89
C SER A 28 6.00 -12.84 -12.17
N GLU A 29 6.82 -12.92 -13.22
CA GLU A 29 6.47 -13.60 -14.47
C GLU A 29 6.16 -15.09 -14.24
N THR A 30 6.90 -15.74 -13.34
CA THR A 30 6.71 -17.16 -13.00
C THR A 30 5.37 -17.40 -12.30
N ILE A 31 4.97 -16.52 -11.39
CA ILE A 31 3.72 -16.66 -10.63
C ILE A 31 2.52 -15.92 -11.23
N GLN A 32 2.75 -15.15 -12.30
CA GLN A 32 1.76 -14.36 -13.03
C GLN A 32 0.94 -13.41 -12.15
N ASP A 33 1.58 -12.76 -11.17
CA ASP A 33 0.89 -11.88 -10.22
C ASP A 33 0.81 -10.40 -10.66
N GLY A 34 1.15 -10.12 -11.92
CA GLY A 34 0.83 -8.88 -12.61
C GLY A 34 1.78 -7.70 -12.36
N TRP A 35 2.98 -7.92 -11.83
CA TRP A 35 4.01 -6.88 -11.88
C TRP A 35 4.59 -6.78 -13.29
N SER A 36 4.99 -5.57 -13.65
CA SER A 36 5.62 -5.27 -14.94
C SER A 36 6.59 -4.10 -14.79
N LEU A 37 7.56 -3.99 -15.71
CA LEU A 37 8.41 -2.81 -15.83
C LEU A 37 7.82 -1.88 -16.88
N GLU A 38 7.54 -0.64 -16.50
CA GLU A 38 7.14 0.42 -17.42
C GLU A 38 8.35 1.32 -17.69
N GLN A 39 8.63 1.60 -18.96
CA GLN A 39 9.69 2.52 -19.38
C GLN A 39 9.10 3.77 -20.00
N ILE A 40 9.69 4.92 -19.71
CA ILE A 40 9.27 6.19 -20.31
C ILE A 40 9.90 6.29 -21.70
N LYS A 41 9.05 6.46 -22.72
CA LYS A 41 9.46 6.52 -24.12
C LYS A 41 10.53 7.58 -24.33
N GLY A 42 11.66 7.17 -24.91
CA GLY A 42 12.78 8.06 -25.22
C GLY A 42 13.74 8.32 -24.05
N THR A 43 13.61 7.61 -22.93
CA THR A 43 14.52 7.68 -21.79
C THR A 43 14.94 6.27 -21.35
N ASP A 44 15.96 6.17 -20.49
CA ASP A 44 16.35 4.95 -19.77
C ASP A 44 15.68 4.84 -18.38
N GLU A 45 14.73 5.73 -18.10
CA GLU A 45 13.97 5.80 -16.86
C GLU A 45 12.72 4.91 -16.95
N GLY A 46 12.37 4.35 -15.79
CA GLY A 46 11.22 3.46 -15.66
C GLY A 46 10.90 3.15 -14.22
N PHE A 47 9.84 2.37 -14.03
CA PHE A 47 9.33 2.00 -12.72
C PHE A 47 8.65 0.64 -12.77
N MET A 48 8.68 -0.10 -11.66
CA MET A 48 7.85 -1.31 -11.57
C MET A 48 6.41 -0.89 -11.30
N LYS A 49 5.46 -1.54 -11.98
CA LYS A 49 4.03 -1.26 -11.87
C LYS A 49 3.25 -2.50 -11.51
N LYS A 50 2.25 -2.33 -10.64
CA LYS A 50 1.20 -3.32 -10.36
C LYS A 50 -0.16 -2.66 -10.28
N THR A 51 -1.18 -3.32 -10.84
CA THR A 51 -2.57 -2.88 -10.72
C THR A 51 -3.38 -3.97 -10.02
N LEU A 52 -4.16 -3.58 -9.01
CA LEU A 52 -5.02 -4.48 -8.23
C LEU A 52 -6.45 -3.97 -8.21
N LEU A 53 -7.40 -4.91 -8.20
CA LEU A 53 -8.80 -4.65 -7.91
C LEU A 53 -9.11 -5.19 -6.51
N ILE A 54 -9.54 -4.30 -5.62
CA ILE A 54 -9.71 -4.59 -4.20
C ILE A 54 -11.18 -4.39 -3.82
N PRO A 55 -11.89 -5.47 -3.45
CA PRO A 55 -13.24 -5.37 -2.90
C PRO A 55 -13.22 -4.65 -1.54
N VAL A 56 -14.13 -3.71 -1.35
CA VAL A 56 -14.32 -2.97 -0.11
C VAL A 56 -15.80 -2.89 0.24
N LYS A 57 -16.10 -2.82 1.53
CA LYS A 57 -17.48 -2.63 2.00
C LYS A 57 -17.99 -1.27 1.53
N SER A 58 -19.15 -1.23 0.86
CA SER A 58 -19.75 0.00 0.34
C SER A 58 -19.97 1.07 1.44
N SER A 59 -20.25 0.65 2.68
CA SER A 59 -20.39 1.54 3.83
C SER A 59 -19.14 2.35 4.19
N VAL A 60 -17.95 2.00 3.67
CA VAL A 60 -16.70 2.77 3.87
C VAL A 60 -16.60 3.95 2.90
N LEU A 61 -17.24 3.86 1.72
CA LEU A 61 -17.23 4.91 0.70
C LEU A 61 -18.32 5.96 0.89
N HIS A 62 -19.46 5.61 1.52
CA HIS A 62 -20.64 6.48 1.59
C HIS A 62 -20.80 7.28 2.89
N LYS A 63 -19.92 7.14 3.88
CA LYS A 63 -20.05 7.79 5.21
C LYS A 63 -20.01 9.32 5.21
N GLN A 64 -19.86 9.98 4.06
CA GLN A 64 -19.72 11.44 4.00
C GLN A 64 -20.71 12.17 3.09
N HIS A 65 -21.63 11.47 2.42
CA HIS A 65 -22.63 12.14 1.58
C HIS A 65 -23.95 12.48 2.30
N GLU A 66 -24.05 12.24 3.62
CA GLU A 66 -25.24 12.55 4.43
C GLU A 66 -25.02 13.63 5.50
N CYS A 67 -23.98 14.47 5.40
CA CYS A 67 -23.82 15.61 6.31
C CYS A 67 -23.92 16.95 5.56
N SER A 68 -25.08 17.19 4.96
CA SER A 68 -25.50 18.53 4.56
C SER A 68 -27.03 18.59 4.43
N MET A 69 -27.73 18.67 5.58
CA MET A 69 -28.93 19.51 5.76
C MET A 69 -29.13 19.68 7.27
N GLN A 70 -28.97 20.91 7.76
CA GLN A 70 -29.55 21.35 9.02
C GLN A 70 -31.00 21.76 8.74
N ASP A 71 -31.97 21.31 9.54
CA ASP A 71 -32.88 22.21 10.26
C ASP A 71 -33.85 21.50 11.24
N GLU A 72 -33.81 22.02 12.47
CA GLU A 72 -34.83 22.29 13.49
C GLU A 72 -36.05 21.37 13.81
N ASN A 73 -36.14 21.04 15.11
CA ASN A 73 -37.32 20.98 16.00
C ASN A 73 -38.65 20.31 15.56
N MET A 74 -39.07 19.27 16.31
CA MET A 74 -40.23 19.33 17.23
C MET A 74 -40.38 18.05 18.07
N VAL A 75 -40.78 18.23 19.33
CA VAL A 75 -41.13 17.21 20.33
C VAL A 75 -42.65 16.98 20.31
N THR A 76 -43.10 15.72 20.41
CA THR A 76 -44.26 15.19 21.19
C THR A 76 -44.39 13.68 20.88
N ASP A 77 -44.21 12.76 21.83
CA ASP A 77 -45.17 12.21 22.81
C ASP A 77 -45.85 10.91 22.35
N ASP A 78 -46.09 10.02 23.32
CA ASP A 78 -46.30 8.56 23.29
C ASP A 78 -47.35 7.98 22.32
N THR A 79 -47.10 6.76 21.81
CA THR A 79 -48.02 5.61 21.98
C THR A 79 -47.40 4.27 21.58
N GLN A 80 -47.46 3.35 22.54
CA GLN A 80 -47.09 1.95 22.45
C GLN A 80 -48.19 1.15 21.73
N ALA A 81 -47.86 0.45 20.65
CA ALA A 81 -48.71 -0.62 20.11
C ALA A 81 -47.83 -1.75 19.55
N ASN A 82 -47.83 -2.84 20.31
CA ASN A 82 -47.27 -4.13 19.96
C ASN A 82 -48.04 -4.73 18.78
N VAL A 83 -47.36 -5.05 17.68
CA VAL A 83 -47.83 -6.04 16.72
C VAL A 83 -46.63 -6.90 16.35
N GLU A 84 -46.62 -8.10 16.91
CA GLU A 84 -45.77 -9.20 16.50
C GLU A 84 -46.15 -9.58 15.06
N ASP A 85 -45.27 -9.29 14.11
CA ASP A 85 -45.34 -9.90 12.78
C ASP A 85 -44.05 -10.70 12.56
N GLU A 86 -44.18 -12.00 12.83
CA GLU A 86 -43.19 -13.01 12.44
C GLU A 86 -43.16 -13.11 10.92
N THR A 87 -42.35 -12.26 10.30
CA THR A 87 -41.80 -12.55 8.98
C THR A 87 -40.31 -12.78 9.14
N ALA A 88 -39.95 -14.05 9.32
CA ALA A 88 -38.61 -14.57 9.10
C ALA A 88 -38.25 -14.44 7.60
N GLY A 89 -38.16 -13.21 7.11
CA GLY A 89 -37.45 -12.87 5.91
C GLY A 89 -35.98 -12.98 6.25
N VAL A 90 -35.35 -14.09 5.87
CA VAL A 90 -33.90 -14.13 5.73
C VAL A 90 -33.58 -13.16 4.60
N GLN A 91 -33.52 -11.87 4.92
CA GLN A 91 -32.98 -10.85 4.05
C GLN A 91 -31.51 -11.26 3.91
N ALA A 92 -31.20 -11.99 2.84
CA ALA A 92 -29.83 -12.13 2.41
C ALA A 92 -29.36 -10.71 2.14
N VAL A 93 -28.70 -10.11 3.14
CA VAL A 93 -28.01 -8.84 3.00
C VAL A 93 -26.94 -9.15 1.97
N CYS A 94 -27.24 -8.89 0.71
CA CYS A 94 -26.23 -8.82 -0.33
C CYS A 94 -25.31 -7.70 0.13
N GLU A 95 -24.20 -8.06 0.79
CA GLU A 95 -23.16 -7.10 1.10
C GLU A 95 -22.72 -6.52 -0.25
N ILE A 96 -23.14 -5.29 -0.54
CA ILE A 96 -22.70 -4.60 -1.74
C ILE A 96 -21.22 -4.29 -1.49
N HIS A 97 -20.35 -5.07 -2.11
CA HIS A 97 -18.92 -4.79 -2.15
C HIS A 97 -18.67 -3.85 -3.31
N ALA A 98 -18.20 -2.65 -3.01
CA ALA A 98 -17.61 -1.78 -4.02
C ALA A 98 -16.24 -2.33 -4.40
N VAL A 99 -15.75 -2.01 -5.59
CA VAL A 99 -14.41 -2.42 -6.03
C VAL A 99 -13.59 -1.17 -6.29
N LEU A 100 -12.40 -1.12 -5.70
CA LEU A 100 -11.41 -0.09 -5.91
C LEU A 100 -10.31 -0.59 -6.83
N ARG A 101 -9.87 0.26 -7.74
CA ARG A 101 -8.67 0.03 -8.55
C ARG A 101 -7.50 0.75 -7.89
N TYR A 102 -6.46 0.01 -7.55
CA TYR A 102 -5.18 0.54 -7.10
C TYR A 102 -4.13 0.33 -8.18
N GLU A 103 -3.29 1.34 -8.40
CA GLU A 103 -2.13 1.27 -9.29
C GLU A 103 -0.90 1.74 -8.50
N TYR A 104 0.09 0.87 -8.38
CA TYR A 104 1.30 1.04 -7.58
C TYR A 104 2.52 1.14 -8.48
N HIS A 105 3.38 2.13 -8.24
CA HIS A 105 4.64 2.36 -8.92
C HIS A 105 5.79 2.36 -7.91
N VAL A 106 6.83 1.55 -8.17
CA VAL A 106 8.07 1.53 -7.39
C VAL A 106 9.18 2.17 -8.20
N LEU A 107 9.79 3.21 -7.64
CA LEU A 107 10.87 3.98 -8.27
C LEU A 107 12.09 4.03 -7.36
N TYR A 108 13.22 4.44 -7.93
CA TYR A 108 14.41 4.77 -7.17
C TYR A 108 14.42 6.25 -6.81
N SER A 109 14.71 6.57 -5.54
CA SER A 109 14.95 7.94 -5.11
C SER A 109 16.44 8.22 -5.04
N PHE A 110 16.95 9.07 -5.92
CA PHE A 110 18.36 9.48 -5.90
C PHE A 110 18.75 10.22 -4.63
N SER A 111 17.88 11.09 -4.12
CA SER A 111 18.15 11.91 -2.93
C SER A 111 18.21 11.08 -1.64
N TYR A 112 17.41 10.01 -1.55
CA TYR A 112 17.37 9.13 -0.37
C TYR A 112 18.16 7.83 -0.56
N GLN A 113 18.56 7.51 -1.78
CA GLN A 113 19.24 6.27 -2.17
C GLN A 113 18.50 5.01 -1.72
N ILE A 114 17.19 4.97 -1.93
CA ILE A 114 16.31 3.85 -1.57
C ILE A 114 15.09 3.78 -2.51
N PRO A 115 14.36 2.66 -2.54
CA PRO A 115 13.07 2.59 -3.22
C PRO A 115 12.04 3.56 -2.62
N VAL A 116 11.18 4.10 -3.48
CA VAL A 116 10.00 4.88 -3.13
C VAL A 116 8.77 4.30 -3.81
N LEU A 117 7.64 4.34 -3.10
CA LEU A 117 6.38 3.83 -3.59
C LEU A 117 5.40 4.98 -3.81
N TYR A 118 4.92 5.07 -5.05
CA TYR A 118 3.81 5.92 -5.45
C TYR A 118 2.60 5.04 -5.76
N PHE A 119 1.40 5.50 -5.45
CA PHE A 119 0.19 4.82 -5.88
C PHE A 119 -0.96 5.77 -6.10
N ARG A 120 -1.95 5.34 -6.87
CA ARG A 120 -3.25 6.00 -6.97
C ARG A 120 -4.35 4.98 -6.79
N ALA A 121 -5.48 5.44 -6.27
CA ALA A 121 -6.65 4.62 -6.07
C ALA A 121 -7.89 5.32 -6.66
N SER A 122 -8.76 4.55 -7.31
CA SER A 122 -10.01 5.06 -7.86
C SER A 122 -11.14 4.05 -7.70
N THR A 123 -12.39 4.53 -7.80
CA THR A 123 -13.52 3.64 -8.07
C THR A 123 -13.41 3.03 -9.47
N LEU A 124 -14.18 1.98 -9.76
CA LEU A 124 -14.24 1.42 -11.13
C LEU A 124 -14.79 2.42 -12.16
N ASP A 125 -15.63 3.36 -11.73
CA ASP A 125 -16.13 4.45 -12.57
C ASP A 125 -15.11 5.58 -12.79
N GLY A 126 -13.89 5.44 -12.24
CA GLY A 126 -12.78 6.36 -12.48
C GLY A 126 -12.66 7.53 -11.52
N ARG A 127 -13.52 7.64 -10.48
CA ARG A 127 -13.39 8.69 -9.45
C ARG A 127 -12.15 8.42 -8.60
N PRO A 128 -11.17 9.34 -8.53
CA PRO A 128 -10.03 9.19 -7.64
C PRO A 128 -10.48 9.24 -6.18
N LEU A 129 -9.81 8.47 -5.33
CA LEU A 129 -10.02 8.52 -3.89
C LEU A 129 -9.36 9.77 -3.30
N SER A 130 -9.97 10.36 -2.28
CA SER A 130 -9.33 11.38 -1.45
C SER A 130 -8.29 10.77 -0.50
N LEU A 131 -7.42 11.60 0.05
CA LEU A 131 -6.44 11.15 1.05
C LEU A 131 -7.16 10.54 2.27
N GLU A 132 -8.26 11.14 2.72
CA GLU A 132 -9.09 10.65 3.82
C GLU A 132 -9.72 9.29 3.51
N GLU A 133 -10.19 9.07 2.27
CA GLU A 133 -10.71 7.77 1.83
C GLU A 133 -9.60 6.71 1.83
N VAL A 134 -8.40 7.04 1.36
CA VAL A 134 -7.25 6.12 1.40
C VAL A 134 -6.89 5.76 2.83
N TRP A 135 -6.78 6.75 3.72
CA TRP A 135 -6.61 6.53 5.16
C TRP A 135 -7.73 5.67 5.74
N GLY A 136 -8.97 5.94 5.34
CA GLY A 136 -10.19 5.16 5.51
C GLY A 136 -9.93 3.66 5.38
N ASN A 137 -9.27 3.30 4.29
CA ASN A 137 -9.03 1.94 3.85
C ASN A 137 -7.79 1.27 4.44
N VAL A 138 -6.91 1.97 5.16
CA VAL A 138 -5.80 1.34 5.88
C VAL A 138 -6.34 0.42 6.99
N HIS A 139 -5.81 -0.80 7.08
CA HIS A 139 -6.18 -1.74 8.14
C HIS A 139 -5.94 -1.14 9.54
N PRO A 140 -6.87 -1.28 10.52
CA PRO A 140 -6.75 -0.67 11.84
C PRO A 140 -5.42 -0.94 12.57
N ASN A 141 -4.87 -2.16 12.46
CA ASN A 141 -3.59 -2.53 13.06
C ASN A 141 -2.40 -1.70 12.53
N TYR A 142 -2.45 -1.25 11.28
CA TYR A 142 -1.47 -0.32 10.76
C TYR A 142 -1.84 1.10 11.19
N ARG A 143 -3.13 1.48 11.09
CA ARG A 143 -3.62 2.84 11.36
C ARG A 143 -3.14 3.43 12.68
N GLN A 144 -3.17 2.69 13.79
CA GLN A 144 -2.67 3.20 15.07
C GLN A 144 -1.17 3.45 15.06
N ARG A 145 -0.38 2.58 14.42
CA ARG A 145 1.07 2.79 14.19
C ARG A 145 1.31 3.93 13.19
N LEU A 146 0.38 4.15 12.25
CA LEU A 146 0.46 5.23 11.28
C LEU A 146 0.11 6.60 11.89
N GLN A 147 -0.84 6.65 12.83
CA GLN A 147 -1.35 7.87 13.48
C GLN A 147 -0.57 8.25 14.73
N GLN A 148 0.09 7.30 15.41
CA GLN A 148 1.04 7.57 16.49
C GLN A 148 2.42 7.05 16.09
N GLY A 149 3.20 7.92 15.45
CA GLY A 149 4.52 7.56 14.94
C GLY A 149 4.56 7.46 13.41
N PRO A 150 5.49 6.68 12.82
CA PRO A 150 6.28 7.02 11.63
C PRO A 150 5.57 7.10 10.27
N TRP A 151 4.25 7.20 10.21
CA TRP A 151 3.52 7.17 8.95
C TRP A 151 2.57 8.33 8.71
N ASP A 152 2.86 9.49 9.31
CA ASP A 152 2.57 10.82 8.74
C ASP A 152 3.29 11.06 7.38
N THR A 153 3.63 9.98 6.68
CA THR A 153 4.43 9.91 5.47
C THR A 153 3.56 9.74 4.24
N LEU A 154 2.27 9.39 4.40
CA LEU A 154 1.35 9.30 3.29
C LEU A 154 0.91 10.70 2.86
N THR A 155 1.46 11.17 1.75
CA THR A 155 1.18 12.49 1.19
C THR A 155 0.74 12.38 -0.26
N GLN A 156 0.11 13.41 -0.81
CA GLN A 156 -0.12 13.52 -2.24
C GLN A 156 1.03 14.29 -2.88
N GLN A 157 1.65 13.71 -3.89
CA GLN A 157 2.81 14.26 -4.62
C GLN A 157 2.60 14.09 -6.13
N GLU A 158 3.38 14.83 -6.91
CA GLU A 158 3.47 14.60 -8.35
C GLU A 158 4.38 13.39 -8.62
N HIS A 159 3.93 12.49 -9.50
CA HIS A 159 4.75 11.36 -9.93
C HIS A 159 5.92 11.86 -10.77
N PRO A 160 7.18 11.59 -10.37
CA PRO A 160 8.35 12.27 -10.91
C PRO A 160 8.54 12.05 -12.42
N LEU A 161 8.09 10.91 -12.94
CA LEU A 161 8.21 10.56 -14.36
C LEU A 161 6.93 10.85 -15.18
N LEU A 162 5.77 11.06 -14.54
CA LEU A 162 4.48 11.14 -15.24
C LEU A 162 3.83 12.52 -15.12
N GLY A 163 4.25 13.36 -14.17
CA GLY A 163 3.65 14.67 -13.94
C GLY A 163 2.19 14.62 -13.47
N GLN A 164 1.79 13.54 -12.81
CA GLN A 164 0.40 13.28 -12.41
C GLN A 164 0.30 13.10 -10.89
N PRO A 165 -0.85 13.42 -10.28
CA PRO A 165 -1.04 13.27 -8.84
C PRO A 165 -1.08 11.80 -8.43
N PHE A 166 -0.22 11.45 -7.48
CA PHE A 166 -0.14 10.14 -6.84
C PHE A 166 -0.03 10.33 -5.32
N PHE A 167 -0.47 9.35 -4.56
CA PHE A 167 -0.09 9.23 -3.17
C PHE A 167 1.33 8.65 -3.06
N MET A 168 2.11 9.13 -2.11
CA MET A 168 3.47 8.69 -1.87
C MET A 168 3.63 8.33 -0.39
N LEU A 169 4.24 7.19 -0.13
CA LEU A 169 4.80 6.90 1.20
C LEU A 169 6.19 7.54 1.28
N HIS A 170 6.33 8.58 2.11
CA HIS A 170 7.55 9.35 2.22
C HIS A 170 8.73 8.48 2.72
N PRO A 171 9.90 8.51 2.06
CA PRO A 171 11.01 7.59 2.31
C PRO A 171 11.81 7.88 3.59
N CYS A 172 11.65 9.04 4.23
CA CYS A 172 12.55 9.50 5.30
C CYS A 172 12.68 8.56 6.50
N ARG A 173 11.69 7.70 6.74
CA ARG A 173 11.70 6.75 7.87
C ARG A 173 11.94 5.30 7.44
N THR A 174 12.40 5.08 6.21
CA THR A 174 12.67 3.73 5.69
C THR A 174 13.69 2.98 6.53
N GLU A 175 14.72 3.68 7.02
CA GLU A 175 15.73 3.08 7.90
C GLU A 175 15.11 2.50 9.19
N GLU A 176 14.12 3.16 9.79
CA GLU A 176 13.52 2.73 11.07
C GLU A 176 12.94 1.31 10.99
N PHE A 177 12.41 0.91 9.82
CA PHE A 177 11.81 -0.40 9.63
C PHE A 177 12.65 -1.37 8.81
N MET A 178 13.55 -0.89 7.94
CA MET A 178 14.45 -1.75 7.16
C MET A 178 15.64 -2.24 7.96
N LYS A 179 16.23 -1.39 8.82
CA LYS A 179 17.46 -1.72 9.54
C LYS A 179 17.35 -3.02 10.34
N PRO A 180 16.28 -3.27 11.14
CA PRO A 180 16.17 -4.51 11.90
C PRO A 180 16.08 -5.76 11.01
N ALA A 181 15.42 -5.65 9.85
CA ALA A 181 15.30 -6.77 8.92
C ALA A 181 16.63 -7.08 8.23
N LEU A 182 17.40 -6.06 7.86
CA LEU A 182 18.72 -6.20 7.24
C LEU A 182 19.78 -6.69 8.24
N ASP A 183 19.77 -6.17 9.47
CA ASP A 183 20.68 -6.62 10.54
C ASP A 183 20.43 -8.09 10.89
N LEU A 184 19.16 -8.52 10.95
CA LEU A 184 18.82 -9.92 11.18
C LEU A 184 19.34 -10.81 10.04
N ALA A 185 19.11 -10.43 8.78
CA ALA A 185 19.62 -11.17 7.64
C ALA A 185 21.17 -11.27 7.66
N GLN A 186 21.85 -10.19 8.01
CA GLN A 186 23.31 -10.18 8.16
C GLN A 186 23.79 -11.08 9.30
N ALA A 187 23.11 -11.04 10.46
CA ALA A 187 23.42 -11.88 11.61
C ALA A 187 23.28 -13.37 11.29
N GLU A 188 22.23 -13.74 10.53
CA GLU A 188 21.99 -15.10 10.05
C GLU A 188 22.81 -15.48 8.80
N ASN A 189 23.66 -14.57 8.31
CA ASN A 189 24.45 -14.74 7.10
C ASN A 189 23.59 -15.09 5.87
N LYS A 190 22.36 -14.59 5.85
CA LYS A 190 21.37 -14.74 4.79
C LYS A 190 21.42 -13.52 3.87
N ARG A 191 21.47 -13.75 2.57
CA ARG A 191 21.27 -12.68 1.58
C ARG A 191 19.78 -12.50 1.33
N VAL A 192 19.32 -11.26 1.25
CA VAL A 192 17.91 -10.92 0.98
C VAL A 192 17.82 -9.92 -0.16
N ASN A 193 16.78 -10.03 -0.98
CA ASN A 193 16.46 -9.02 -1.98
C ASN A 193 15.82 -7.81 -1.28
N TYR A 194 16.48 -6.64 -1.37
CA TYR A 194 16.03 -5.43 -0.67
C TYR A 194 14.59 -5.06 -1.04
N ILE A 195 14.23 -5.16 -2.32
CA ILE A 195 12.90 -4.76 -2.82
C ILE A 195 11.82 -5.69 -2.30
N VAL A 196 12.08 -7.01 -2.23
CA VAL A 196 11.17 -7.97 -1.60
C VAL A 196 10.99 -7.60 -0.13
N THR A 197 12.06 -7.46 0.64
CA THR A 197 12.00 -7.15 2.07
C THR A 197 11.27 -5.84 2.32
N TRP A 198 11.59 -4.79 1.56
CA TRP A 198 10.96 -3.48 1.68
C TRP A 198 9.48 -3.52 1.34
N LEU A 199 9.07 -4.11 0.20
CA LEU A 199 7.66 -4.22 -0.17
C LEU A 199 6.87 -5.08 0.83
N SER A 200 7.46 -6.12 1.41
CA SER A 200 6.81 -6.91 2.47
C SER A 200 6.50 -6.09 3.73
N VAL A 201 7.26 -5.03 3.99
CA VAL A 201 7.03 -4.13 5.14
C VAL A 201 6.05 -3.01 4.79
N VAL A 202 6.26 -2.32 3.66
CA VAL A 202 5.46 -1.12 3.30
C VAL A 202 4.17 -1.43 2.55
N GLY A 203 4.12 -2.53 1.80
CA GLY A 203 2.98 -2.90 0.96
C GLY A 203 1.68 -3.06 1.75
N PRO A 204 1.65 -3.84 2.84
CA PRO A 204 0.41 -4.09 3.59
C PRO A 204 -0.27 -2.82 4.13
N VAL A 205 0.51 -1.77 4.38
CA VAL A 205 0.02 -0.44 4.81
C VAL A 205 -0.98 0.14 3.81
N ILE A 206 -0.75 -0.11 2.52
CA ILE A 206 -1.48 0.45 1.39
C ILE A 206 -2.19 -0.63 0.56
N ARG A 207 -2.56 -1.74 1.21
CA ARG A 207 -3.29 -2.87 0.61
C ARG A 207 -2.55 -3.60 -0.52
N LEU A 208 -1.22 -3.49 -0.56
CA LEU A 208 -0.38 -4.23 -1.48
C LEU A 208 0.22 -5.44 -0.75
N ASP A 209 -0.21 -6.64 -1.12
CA ASP A 209 0.37 -7.87 -0.60
C ASP A 209 1.48 -8.40 -1.52
N VAL A 210 2.56 -8.90 -0.91
CA VAL A 210 3.64 -9.59 -1.61
C VAL A 210 3.61 -11.06 -1.19
N PRO A 211 3.31 -12.00 -2.12
CA PRO A 211 3.28 -13.42 -1.83
C PRO A 211 4.56 -13.93 -1.16
N LEU A 212 4.43 -14.86 -0.21
CA LEU A 212 5.57 -15.39 0.53
C LEU A 212 6.63 -16.06 -0.36
N SER A 213 6.25 -16.56 -1.55
CA SER A 213 7.17 -17.14 -2.52
C SER A 213 8.27 -16.16 -2.95
N TYR A 214 8.03 -14.85 -2.93
CA TYR A 214 9.08 -13.86 -3.19
C TYR A 214 10.22 -13.96 -2.18
N SER A 215 9.93 -14.30 -0.92
CA SER A 215 10.95 -14.40 0.14
C SER A 215 11.81 -15.67 0.07
N THR A 216 11.36 -16.68 -0.69
CA THR A 216 12.05 -17.97 -0.84
C THR A 216 12.70 -18.13 -2.20
N GLU A 217 12.06 -17.66 -3.27
CA GLU A 217 12.50 -17.90 -4.65
C GLU A 217 13.31 -16.73 -5.23
N VAL A 218 13.13 -15.50 -4.74
CA VAL A 218 13.89 -14.35 -5.25
C VAL A 218 15.25 -14.27 -4.55
N THR A 219 16.30 -14.44 -5.35
CA THR A 219 17.67 -14.31 -4.88
C THR A 219 18.02 -12.84 -4.62
N ALA A 220 18.98 -12.62 -3.73
CA ALA A 220 19.62 -11.32 -3.62
C ALA A 220 20.59 -11.11 -4.79
N PRO A 221 20.81 -9.87 -5.26
CA PRO A 221 21.90 -9.58 -6.19
C PRO A 221 23.26 -9.95 -5.58
N ASP A 222 24.22 -10.26 -6.47
CA ASP A 222 25.57 -10.73 -6.11
C ASP A 222 26.43 -9.70 -5.38
#